data_AF-A0AAF0WGV4-F1
#
_entry.id   AF-A0AAF0WGV4-F1
#
_cell.length_a   1.000
_cell.length_b   1.000
_cell.length_c   1.000
_cell.angle_alpha   90.00
_cell.angle_beta   90.00
_cell.angle_gamma   90.00
#
_symmetry.space_group_name_H-M   'P 1'
#
loop_
_entity.id
_entity.type
_entity.pdbx_description
1 polymer ?
#
loop_
_entity_poly.entity_id
_entity_poly.type
_entity_poly.pdbx_seq_one_letter_code
_entity_poly.pdbx_strand_id
1 'polypeptide(L)'
;MVISLSVLEIPCYISSRLHKQHIYCTCCFMSYDMEHQKETLYFSPEGKPFELPENVVPEAYREWEVKVHDWQTQCPTLAEPEDLIAKYKLIKLLPTVGCEADAATRHSIDERHIGGAENNVSAFAYQSNGSYAAVWCVKTQDTYNLLELEHCLVHPQDQESRVRIIQGIRVENSKFKMQNIKVFIEQWYGPFRNGESLGGCSIRDTAFACTEALNSSEVAGIWQGLSSVAIFHNSQEKNIQEFVQNKTQNLTRDGSNLVLLPRKLWCSMKEDKGETHCEVGWLFSEGNAITSKCTFSSNAELKEIATSRETALPQ
;
A
#
# COMPACT_ATOMS: atom_id res chain seq x y z
N MET A 1 -23.64 -28.41 -48.89
CA MET A 1 -23.71 -27.30 -47.93
C MET A 1 -23.05 -27.78 -46.64
N VAL A 2 -21.73 -27.61 -46.55
CA VAL A 2 -20.93 -27.63 -45.32
C VAL A 2 -19.78 -26.67 -45.63
N ILE A 3 -19.81 -25.49 -45.02
CA ILE A 3 -18.76 -24.48 -45.18
C ILE A 3 -17.74 -24.77 -44.09
N SER A 4 -16.55 -25.21 -44.50
CA SER A 4 -15.35 -25.28 -43.67
C SER A 4 -14.75 -23.87 -43.62
N LEU A 5 -14.63 -23.30 -42.42
CA LEU A 5 -13.98 -22.01 -42.19
C LEU A 5 -12.47 -22.22 -42.03
N SER A 6 -11.76 -21.49 -42.88
CA SER A 6 -10.31 -21.38 -43.05
C SER A 6 -9.58 -20.90 -41.80
N VAL A 7 -8.52 -21.61 -41.43
CA VAL A 7 -7.44 -21.12 -40.55
C VAL A 7 -6.57 -20.16 -41.35
N LEU A 8 -6.51 -18.90 -40.94
CA LEU A 8 -5.59 -17.90 -41.47
C LEU A 8 -4.39 -17.82 -40.52
N GLU A 9 -3.29 -18.47 -40.89
CA GLU A 9 -1.98 -18.30 -40.26
C GLU A 9 -1.37 -16.96 -40.74
N ILE A 10 -1.01 -16.10 -39.79
CA ILE A 10 -0.17 -14.92 -40.04
C ILE A 10 1.18 -15.16 -39.32
N PRO A 11 2.32 -15.16 -40.01
CA PRO A 11 3.62 -15.44 -39.40
C PRO A 11 4.17 -14.18 -38.72
N CYS A 12 4.36 -14.24 -37.40
CA CYS A 12 5.09 -13.21 -36.65
C CYS A 12 6.60 -13.46 -36.77
N TYR A 13 7.29 -12.58 -37.51
CA TYR A 13 8.75 -12.52 -37.56
C TYR A 13 9.31 -12.08 -36.20
N ILE A 14 10.09 -12.97 -35.58
CA ILE A 14 10.72 -12.81 -34.27
C ILE A 14 12.00 -11.98 -34.41
N SER A 15 12.02 -10.81 -33.75
CA SER A 15 13.24 -10.04 -33.45
C SER A 15 13.58 -10.22 -31.96
N SER A 16 14.84 -10.47 -31.67
CA SER A 16 15.42 -11.08 -30.47
C SER A 16 15.45 -10.19 -29.22
N ARG A 17 14.34 -9.56 -28.83
CA ARG A 17 14.17 -8.84 -27.54
C ARG A 17 12.92 -9.23 -26.74
N LEU A 18 12.18 -10.25 -27.18
CA LEU A 18 10.85 -10.63 -26.66
C LEU A 18 10.82 -11.77 -25.62
N HIS A 19 11.94 -12.14 -24.98
CA HIS A 19 11.91 -13.10 -23.86
C HIS A 19 11.45 -12.50 -22.51
N LYS A 20 10.87 -11.29 -22.51
CA LYS A 20 10.31 -10.62 -21.32
C LYS A 20 8.77 -10.52 -21.30
N GLN A 21 8.04 -11.20 -22.19
CA GLN A 21 6.58 -11.02 -22.34
C GLN A 21 5.79 -12.33 -22.51
N HIS A 22 5.97 -13.27 -21.59
CA HIS A 22 4.94 -14.26 -21.25
C HIS A 22 4.85 -14.22 -19.73
N ILE A 23 3.99 -13.39 -19.13
CA ILE A 23 2.60 -13.72 -18.77
C ILE A 23 1.81 -12.40 -18.77
N TYR A 24 1.03 -12.16 -19.82
CA TYR A 24 0.05 -11.06 -19.85
C TYR A 24 -1.21 -11.59 -20.55
N CYS A 25 -2.21 -12.02 -19.77
CA CYS A 25 -3.59 -12.13 -20.24
C CYS A 25 -4.56 -12.35 -19.07
N THR A 26 -5.48 -11.38 -18.89
CA THR A 26 -6.85 -11.56 -18.35
C THR A 26 -7.01 -12.37 -17.07
N CYS A 27 -6.38 -11.90 -16.00
CA CYS A 27 -6.79 -11.98 -14.58
C CYS A 27 -5.62 -11.39 -13.80
N CYS A 28 -5.38 -10.08 -13.97
CA CYS A 28 -4.23 -9.37 -13.39
C CYS A 28 -4.45 -9.11 -11.89
N PHE A 29 -4.92 -10.11 -11.16
CA PHE A 29 -5.18 -9.97 -9.74
C PHE A 29 -3.86 -9.72 -9.02
N MET A 30 -2.82 -10.48 -9.34
CA MET A 30 -1.54 -10.44 -8.62
C MET A 30 -0.45 -11.22 -9.39
N SER A 31 -0.17 -10.88 -10.64
CA SER A 31 0.76 -11.64 -11.49
C SER A 31 2.24 -11.40 -11.18
N TYR A 32 2.61 -11.31 -9.91
CA TYR A 32 3.98 -11.01 -9.59
C TYR A 32 4.50 -11.72 -8.34
N ASP A 33 5.28 -12.76 -8.61
CA ASP A 33 6.34 -13.24 -7.76
C ASP A 33 7.40 -12.14 -7.62
N MET A 34 7.33 -11.32 -6.57
CA MET A 34 8.23 -10.17 -6.43
C MET A 34 8.89 -10.10 -5.08
N GLU A 35 10.12 -9.64 -5.09
CA GLU A 35 10.75 -9.01 -3.94
C GLU A 35 10.68 -7.49 -4.15
N HIS A 36 10.11 -6.77 -3.19
CA HIS A 36 10.25 -5.30 -3.14
C HIS A 36 11.30 -4.95 -2.10
N GLN A 37 12.14 -3.97 -2.39
CA GLN A 37 13.12 -3.46 -1.44
C GLN A 37 12.96 -1.95 -1.31
N LYS A 38 12.81 -1.46 -0.06
CA LYS A 38 13.13 -0.11 0.47
C LYS A 38 12.31 0.25 1.71
N GLU A 39 12.47 1.50 2.15
CA GLU A 39 12.27 2.06 3.49
C GLU A 39 10.86 1.86 4.06
N THR A 40 10.79 1.43 5.33
CA THR A 40 9.57 1.47 6.15
C THR A 40 9.71 2.52 7.23
N LEU A 41 8.69 3.36 7.35
CA LEU A 41 8.61 4.41 8.33
C LEU A 41 7.41 4.26 9.23
N TYR A 42 7.57 4.76 10.45
CA TYR A 42 6.52 4.85 11.44
C TYR A 42 6.33 6.32 11.79
N PHE A 43 5.09 6.78 11.77
CA PHE A 43 4.70 8.13 12.12
C PHE A 43 3.68 8.10 13.25
N SER A 44 3.71 9.14 14.09
CA SER A 44 2.64 9.45 15.03
C SER A 44 1.34 9.80 14.28
N PRO A 45 0.18 9.84 14.96
CA PRO A 45 -1.08 10.29 14.36
C PRO A 45 -1.01 11.70 13.75
N GLU A 46 -0.07 12.53 14.19
CA GLU A 46 0.16 13.89 13.70
C GLU A 46 1.19 13.95 12.55
N GLY A 47 1.71 12.82 12.09
CA GLY A 47 2.66 12.76 10.97
C GLY A 47 4.12 13.01 11.37
N LYS A 48 4.46 12.90 12.65
CA LYS A 48 5.86 13.02 13.10
C LYS A 48 6.57 11.67 12.99
N PRO A 49 7.74 11.58 12.31
CA PRO A 49 8.46 10.32 12.18
C PRO A 49 9.02 9.86 13.53
N PHE A 50 8.97 8.55 13.79
CA PHE A 50 9.67 7.95 14.93
C PHE A 50 11.12 7.67 14.57
N GLU A 51 12.02 7.85 15.54
CA GLU A 51 13.40 7.39 15.45
C GLU A 51 13.47 5.90 15.79
N LEU A 52 14.41 5.18 15.17
CA LEU A 52 14.64 3.79 15.51
C LEU A 52 15.17 3.66 16.95
N PRO A 53 14.73 2.64 17.70
CA PRO A 53 15.25 2.38 19.04
C PRO A 53 16.77 2.21 19.08
N GLU A 54 17.43 2.75 20.11
CA GLU A 54 18.90 2.68 20.22
C GLU A 54 19.44 1.25 20.17
N ASN A 55 18.69 0.28 20.71
CA ASN A 55 19.11 -1.13 20.76
C ASN A 55 19.17 -1.81 19.38
N VAL A 56 18.64 -1.18 18.32
CA VAL A 56 18.70 -1.70 16.95
C VAL A 56 19.60 -0.86 16.04
N VAL A 57 20.06 0.30 16.50
CA VAL A 57 20.93 1.21 15.74
C VAL A 57 22.39 0.98 16.13
N PRO A 58 23.29 0.67 15.17
CA PRO A 58 24.72 0.53 15.42
C PRO A 58 25.33 1.76 16.11
N GLU A 59 26.32 1.52 16.98
CA GLU A 59 27.00 2.58 17.76
C GLU A 59 27.63 3.66 16.87
N ALA A 60 28.15 3.29 15.70
CA ALA A 60 28.74 4.22 14.73
C ALA A 60 27.79 5.36 14.31
N TYR A 61 26.48 5.09 14.12
CA TYR A 61 25.52 6.16 13.81
C TYR A 61 25.41 7.17 14.96
N ARG A 62 25.58 6.74 16.21
CA ARG A 62 25.54 7.61 17.39
C ARG A 62 26.80 8.45 17.50
N GLU A 63 27.96 7.85 17.25
CA GLU A 63 29.24 8.58 17.20
C GLU A 63 29.23 9.67 16.11
N TRP A 64 28.50 9.45 15.02
CA TRP A 64 28.33 10.42 13.94
C TRP A 64 27.13 11.37 14.13
N GLU A 65 26.41 11.25 15.24
CA GLU A 65 25.19 12.03 15.54
C GLU A 65 24.11 11.91 14.44
N VAL A 66 24.06 10.77 13.75
CA VAL A 66 23.10 10.49 12.68
C VAL A 66 21.88 9.77 13.26
N LYS A 67 20.71 10.40 13.13
CA LYS A 67 19.43 9.80 13.51
C LYS A 67 18.93 8.87 12.42
N VAL A 68 18.67 7.62 12.77
CA VAL A 68 18.11 6.63 11.85
C VAL A 68 16.62 6.52 12.10
N HIS A 69 15.82 6.78 11.08
CA HIS A 69 14.37 6.72 11.14
C HIS A 69 13.78 5.55 10.34
N ASP A 70 14.49 5.14 9.28
CA ASP A 70 13.96 4.24 8.27
C ASP A 70 14.44 2.82 8.53
N TRP A 71 13.50 1.87 8.54
CA TRP A 71 13.85 0.46 8.45
C TRP A 71 14.13 0.11 7.00
N GLN A 72 15.22 -0.59 6.73
CA GLN A 72 15.33 -1.30 5.47
C GLN A 72 14.41 -2.52 5.49
N THR A 73 13.56 -2.67 4.48
CA THR A 73 12.63 -3.80 4.40
C THR A 73 12.64 -4.50 3.06
N GLN A 74 12.30 -5.78 3.11
CA GLN A 74 11.98 -6.59 1.95
C GLN A 74 10.55 -7.09 2.05
N CYS A 75 9.85 -7.11 0.93
CA CYS A 75 8.47 -7.59 0.85
C CYS A 75 8.28 -8.64 -0.26
N PRO A 76 8.77 -9.89 -0.07
CA PRO A 76 8.44 -10.98 -0.95
C PRO A 76 6.92 -11.22 -0.95
N THR A 77 6.29 -11.10 -2.11
CA THR A 77 4.85 -11.29 -2.34
C THR A 77 4.65 -12.41 -3.35
N LEU A 78 3.76 -13.35 -3.03
CA LEU A 78 3.33 -14.45 -3.88
C LEU A 78 1.81 -14.43 -3.94
N ALA A 79 1.25 -14.73 -5.12
CA ALA A 79 -0.18 -14.80 -5.28
C ALA A 79 -0.62 -15.82 -6.30
N GLU A 80 -1.81 -16.35 -6.08
CA GLU A 80 -2.42 -17.44 -6.82
C GLU A 80 -3.81 -16.96 -7.26
N PRO A 81 -3.91 -16.29 -8.44
CA PRO A 81 -5.14 -15.66 -8.89
C PRO A 81 -6.31 -16.61 -9.05
N GLU A 82 -6.06 -17.84 -9.49
CA GLU A 82 -7.08 -18.86 -9.70
C GLU A 82 -7.81 -19.22 -8.39
N ASP A 83 -7.08 -19.19 -7.28
CA ASP A 83 -7.59 -19.54 -5.96
C ASP A 83 -7.93 -18.30 -5.10
N LEU A 84 -7.72 -17.09 -5.64
CA LEU A 84 -7.85 -15.81 -4.95
C LEU A 84 -7.02 -15.73 -3.66
N ILE A 85 -5.81 -16.30 -3.69
CA ILE A 85 -4.89 -16.34 -2.55
C ILE A 85 -3.75 -15.34 -2.77
N ALA A 86 -3.40 -14.63 -1.71
CA ALA A 86 -2.20 -13.80 -1.65
C ALA A 86 -1.45 -14.06 -0.35
N LYS A 87 -0.13 -14.07 -0.42
CA LYS A 87 0.71 -14.02 0.77
C LYS A 87 1.90 -13.13 0.58
N TYR A 88 2.27 -12.40 1.62
CA TYR A 88 3.52 -11.64 1.62
C TYR A 88 4.19 -11.70 2.97
N LYS A 89 5.52 -11.51 2.96
CA LYS A 89 6.31 -11.38 4.18
C LYS A 89 6.89 -9.98 4.22
N LEU A 90 6.73 -9.29 5.34
CA LEU A 90 7.45 -8.07 5.63
C LEU A 90 8.67 -8.42 6.47
N ILE A 91 9.84 -8.41 5.83
CA ILE A 91 11.13 -8.68 6.47
C ILE A 91 11.79 -7.35 6.79
N LYS A 92 12.02 -7.07 8.07
CA LYS A 92 12.81 -5.91 8.51
C LYS A 92 14.25 -6.30 8.72
N LEU A 93 15.15 -5.46 8.25
CA LEU A 93 16.59 -5.65 8.39
C LEU A 93 17.15 -4.67 9.42
N LEU A 94 18.17 -5.09 10.16
CA LEU A 94 18.93 -4.18 11.01
C LEU A 94 19.70 -3.16 10.15
N PRO A 95 19.76 -1.88 10.55
CA PRO A 95 20.66 -0.92 9.93
C PRO A 95 22.11 -1.41 9.98
N THR A 96 22.85 -1.24 8.89
CA THR A 96 24.26 -1.63 8.77
C THR A 96 25.13 -0.40 8.50
N VAL A 97 26.44 -0.52 8.75
CA VAL A 97 27.46 0.51 8.48
C VAL A 97 28.62 -0.08 7.69
N GLY A 98 29.26 0.73 6.84
CA GLY A 98 30.49 0.34 6.13
C GLY A 98 30.31 -0.79 5.10
N CYS A 99 31.39 -1.55 4.85
CA CYS A 99 31.40 -2.67 3.90
C CYS A 99 30.62 -3.90 4.40
N GLU A 100 30.06 -3.86 5.62
CA GLU A 100 29.15 -4.87 6.15
C GLU A 100 27.73 -4.72 5.59
N ALA A 101 27.49 -3.76 4.67
CA ALA A 101 26.25 -3.63 3.92
C ALA A 101 25.83 -4.91 3.17
N ASP A 102 26.78 -5.79 2.85
CA ASP A 102 26.52 -7.09 2.23
C ASP A 102 26.03 -8.17 3.22
N ALA A 103 26.07 -7.91 4.54
CA ALA A 103 25.64 -8.80 5.61
C ALA A 103 24.30 -8.33 6.22
N ALA A 104 23.25 -8.33 5.41
CA ALA A 104 21.90 -7.99 5.87
C ALA A 104 21.42 -8.98 6.96
N THR A 105 21.17 -8.45 8.17
CA THR A 105 20.64 -9.24 9.30
C THR A 105 19.16 -8.98 9.49
N ARG A 106 18.36 -10.05 9.59
CA ARG A 106 16.91 -9.93 9.82
C ARG A 106 16.64 -9.55 11.28
N HIS A 107 15.86 -8.50 11.46
CA HIS A 107 15.31 -8.10 12.76
C HIS A 107 13.99 -8.80 13.07
N SER A 108 13.05 -8.78 12.12
CA SER A 108 11.71 -9.37 12.31
C SER A 108 11.08 -9.76 10.97
N ILE A 109 10.16 -10.73 11.00
CA ILE A 109 9.35 -11.14 9.85
C ILE A 109 7.87 -11.11 10.28
N ASP A 110 7.04 -10.40 9.53
CA ASP A 110 5.57 -10.42 9.66
C ASP A 110 4.99 -11.04 8.39
N GLU A 111 4.08 -12.02 8.51
CA GLU A 111 3.48 -12.70 7.36
C GLU A 111 1.97 -12.43 7.29
N ARG A 112 1.49 -12.16 6.07
CA ARG A 112 0.09 -11.79 5.81
C ARG A 112 -0.50 -12.69 4.75
N HIS A 113 -1.71 -13.18 4.98
CA HIS A 113 -2.37 -14.23 4.20
C HIS A 113 -3.80 -13.79 3.86
N ILE A 114 -4.07 -13.61 2.58
CA ILE A 114 -5.37 -13.26 2.03
C ILE A 114 -5.91 -14.49 1.31
N GLY A 115 -7.14 -14.87 1.62
CA GLY A 115 -7.77 -16.06 1.05
C GLY A 115 -7.22 -17.37 1.61
N GLY A 116 -7.76 -18.48 1.12
CA GLY A 116 -7.36 -19.83 1.52
C GLY A 116 -7.66 -20.18 2.99
N ALA A 117 -7.06 -21.28 3.45
CA ALA A 117 -7.27 -21.81 4.80
C ALA A 117 -6.63 -20.95 5.91
N GLU A 118 -5.58 -20.20 5.59
CA GLU A 118 -4.84 -19.34 6.53
C GLU A 118 -5.26 -17.87 6.46
N ASN A 119 -6.43 -17.59 5.86
CA ASN A 119 -6.92 -16.22 5.67
C ASN A 119 -6.98 -15.43 6.98
N ASN A 120 -6.19 -14.36 7.07
CA ASN A 120 -6.18 -13.46 8.23
C ASN A 120 -6.71 -12.05 7.93
N VAL A 121 -7.24 -11.80 6.73
CA VAL A 121 -7.85 -10.51 6.36
C VAL A 121 -9.35 -10.49 6.68
N SER A 122 -9.82 -9.36 7.23
CA SER A 122 -11.24 -9.11 7.50
C SER A 122 -11.97 -8.63 6.24
N ALA A 123 -11.31 -7.80 5.43
CA ALA A 123 -11.80 -7.36 4.13
C ALA A 123 -10.63 -7.03 3.20
N PHE A 124 -10.72 -7.39 1.93
CA PHE A 124 -9.71 -7.15 0.91
C PHE A 124 -10.37 -6.69 -0.39
N ALA A 125 -9.94 -5.54 -0.90
CA ALA A 125 -10.40 -4.99 -2.16
C ALA A 125 -9.22 -4.73 -3.09
N TYR A 126 -9.34 -5.03 -4.38
CA TYR A 126 -8.19 -5.00 -5.31
C TYR A 126 -8.52 -4.51 -6.71
N GLN A 127 -7.51 -4.00 -7.40
CA GLN A 127 -7.55 -3.61 -8.81
C GLN A 127 -6.57 -4.46 -9.61
N SER A 128 -6.85 -4.61 -10.89
CA SER A 128 -6.01 -5.32 -11.86
C SER A 128 -4.61 -4.72 -12.08
N ASN A 129 -4.35 -3.51 -11.58
CA ASN A 129 -3.03 -2.87 -11.64
C ASN A 129 -2.13 -3.22 -10.43
N GLY A 130 -2.60 -4.07 -9.51
CA GLY A 130 -1.90 -4.44 -8.27
C GLY A 130 -2.13 -3.49 -7.08
N SER A 131 -2.93 -2.43 -7.25
CA SER A 131 -3.39 -1.61 -6.12
C SER A 131 -4.44 -2.37 -5.32
N TYR A 132 -4.41 -2.24 -4.00
CA TYR A 132 -5.38 -2.90 -3.12
C TYR A 132 -5.59 -2.12 -1.83
N ALA A 133 -6.63 -2.47 -1.09
CA ALA A 133 -6.74 -2.12 0.32
C ALA A 133 -7.21 -3.32 1.13
N ALA A 134 -6.68 -3.43 2.34
CA ALA A 134 -6.92 -4.52 3.26
C ALA A 134 -7.28 -3.98 4.64
N VAL A 135 -8.26 -4.62 5.29
CA VAL A 135 -8.62 -4.37 6.68
C VAL A 135 -8.21 -5.59 7.49
N TRP A 136 -7.28 -5.37 8.42
CA TRP A 136 -6.77 -6.41 9.31
C TRP A 136 -7.30 -6.19 10.72
N CYS A 137 -7.89 -7.22 11.32
CA CYS A 137 -8.16 -7.24 12.75
C CYS A 137 -6.94 -7.78 13.48
N VAL A 138 -6.11 -6.88 14.03
CA VAL A 138 -4.84 -7.26 14.68
C VAL A 138 -5.08 -7.79 16.08
N LYS A 139 -6.01 -7.18 16.81
CA LYS A 139 -6.33 -7.58 18.17
C LYS A 139 -7.75 -7.17 18.54
N THR A 140 -8.48 -8.09 19.15
CA THR A 140 -9.76 -7.83 19.83
C THR A 140 -9.54 -8.00 21.32
N GLN A 141 -9.84 -6.96 22.10
CA GLN A 141 -9.90 -7.01 23.57
C GLN A 141 -11.32 -6.68 24.00
N ASP A 142 -11.65 -7.01 25.24
CA ASP A 142 -13.00 -6.80 25.80
C ASP A 142 -13.49 -5.34 25.65
N THR A 143 -12.57 -4.37 25.65
CA THR A 143 -12.89 -2.94 25.62
C THR A 143 -12.57 -2.24 24.30
N TYR A 144 -11.73 -2.81 23.44
CA TYR A 144 -11.38 -2.19 22.17
C TYR A 144 -10.84 -3.18 21.14
N ASN A 145 -10.98 -2.81 19.87
CA ASN A 145 -10.37 -3.49 18.73
C ASN A 145 -9.22 -2.65 18.18
N LEU A 146 -8.17 -3.32 17.71
CA LEU A 146 -7.07 -2.71 16.95
C LEU A 146 -7.16 -3.19 15.51
N LEU A 147 -7.37 -2.24 14.61
CA LEU A 147 -7.42 -2.44 13.17
C LEU A 147 -6.17 -1.89 12.51
N GLU A 148 -5.72 -2.54 11.44
CA GLU A 148 -4.78 -1.95 10.47
C GLU A 148 -5.51 -1.80 9.14
N LEU A 149 -5.58 -0.56 8.65
CA LEU A 149 -6.11 -0.24 7.32
C LEU A 149 -4.93 -0.07 6.38
N GLU A 150 -4.62 -1.09 5.60
CA GLU A 150 -3.51 -1.10 4.65
C GLU A 150 -4.00 -0.71 3.26
N HIS A 151 -3.35 0.27 2.65
CA HIS A 151 -3.65 0.77 1.32
C HIS A 151 -2.39 0.69 0.47
N CYS A 152 -2.41 -0.12 -0.59
CA CYS A 152 -1.32 -0.25 -1.56
C CYS A 152 -1.70 0.49 -2.85
N LEU A 153 -0.95 1.52 -3.17
CA LEU A 153 -1.14 2.36 -4.36
C LEU A 153 0.03 2.11 -5.33
N VAL A 154 -0.26 1.53 -6.49
CA VAL A 154 0.74 1.34 -7.56
C VAL A 154 0.80 2.60 -8.42
N HIS A 155 2.01 3.03 -8.77
CA HIS A 155 2.19 4.25 -9.54
C HIS A 155 1.57 4.09 -10.94
N PRO A 156 0.75 5.05 -11.44
CA PRO A 156 -0.02 4.86 -12.67
C PRO A 156 0.84 4.76 -13.94
N GLN A 157 2.06 5.29 -13.88
CA GLN A 157 3.01 5.34 -15.00
C GLN A 157 4.23 4.45 -14.77
N ASP A 158 4.34 3.81 -13.60
CA ASP A 158 5.46 2.95 -13.23
C ASP A 158 4.94 1.78 -12.38
N GLN A 159 4.70 0.64 -13.03
CA GLN A 159 4.13 -0.53 -12.34
C GLN A 159 5.13 -1.20 -11.39
N GLU A 160 6.41 -0.81 -11.41
CA GLU A 160 7.43 -1.31 -10.49
C GLU A 160 7.50 -0.50 -9.19
N SER A 161 6.88 0.68 -9.15
CA SER A 161 6.82 1.55 -7.98
C SER A 161 5.46 1.45 -7.29
N ARG A 162 5.46 1.19 -5.98
CA ARG A 162 4.26 1.26 -5.16
C ARG A 162 4.51 1.89 -3.81
N VAL A 163 3.46 2.45 -3.24
CA VAL A 163 3.44 2.97 -1.88
C VAL A 163 2.39 2.21 -1.09
N ARG A 164 2.77 1.74 0.09
CA ARG A 164 1.84 1.18 1.06
C ARG A 164 1.71 2.07 2.27
N ILE A 165 0.49 2.44 2.62
CA ILE A 165 0.18 3.25 3.79
C ILE A 165 -0.72 2.42 4.68
N ILE A 166 -0.31 2.22 5.93
CA ILE A 166 -1.08 1.50 6.94
C ILE A 166 -1.49 2.48 8.04
N GLN A 167 -2.79 2.68 8.22
CA GLN A 167 -3.33 3.43 9.36
C GLN A 167 -3.66 2.44 10.49
N GLY A 168 -2.96 2.55 11.63
CA GLY A 168 -3.27 1.78 12.82
C GLY A 168 -4.39 2.46 13.60
N ILE A 169 -5.55 1.84 13.71
CA ILE A 169 -6.76 2.43 14.30
C ILE A 169 -7.23 1.64 15.52
N ARG A 170 -7.43 2.33 16.64
CA ARG A 170 -8.12 1.79 17.80
C ARG A 170 -9.62 2.12 17.69
N VAL A 171 -10.46 1.11 17.86
CA VAL A 171 -11.92 1.25 17.88
C VAL A 171 -12.43 0.89 19.28
N GLU A 172 -13.03 1.85 19.97
CA GLU A 172 -13.58 1.70 21.32
C GLU A 172 -14.96 2.34 21.39
N ASN A 173 -15.99 1.57 21.76
CA ASN A 173 -17.39 2.02 21.73
C ASN A 173 -17.80 2.65 20.38
N SER A 174 -17.42 1.99 19.28
CA SER A 174 -17.60 2.44 17.90
C SER A 174 -16.90 3.75 17.52
N LYS A 175 -16.03 4.29 18.39
CA LYS A 175 -15.23 5.49 18.09
C LYS A 175 -13.85 5.11 17.58
N PHE A 176 -13.46 5.72 16.46
CA PHE A 176 -12.18 5.47 15.81
C PHE A 176 -11.13 6.47 16.31
N LYS A 177 -9.96 5.96 16.67
CA LYS A 177 -8.79 6.76 17.06
C LYS A 177 -7.54 6.25 16.37
N MET A 178 -6.99 7.04 15.46
CA MET A 178 -5.69 6.79 14.83
C MET A 178 -4.58 6.74 15.88
N GLN A 179 -3.76 5.69 15.83
CA GLN A 179 -2.66 5.41 16.77
C GLN A 179 -1.29 5.67 16.13
N ASN A 180 -1.14 5.30 14.87
CA ASN A 180 0.08 5.47 14.11
C ASN A 180 -0.21 5.33 12.62
N ILE A 181 0.76 5.75 11.81
CA ILE A 181 0.77 5.55 10.36
C ILE A 181 2.08 4.85 10.01
N LYS A 182 2.02 3.83 9.17
CA LYS A 182 3.20 3.18 8.59
C LYS A 182 3.25 3.46 7.11
N VAL A 183 4.42 3.81 6.58
CA VAL A 183 4.61 4.06 5.15
C VAL A 183 5.71 3.15 4.64
N PHE A 184 5.43 2.47 3.53
CA PHE A 184 6.36 1.62 2.81
C PHE A 184 6.51 2.20 1.41
N ILE A 185 7.74 2.51 1.02
CA ILE A 185 8.06 2.89 -0.35
C ILE A 185 8.80 1.74 -0.99
N GLU A 186 8.19 1.18 -2.03
CA GLU A 186 8.59 -0.11 -2.56
C GLU A 186 8.89 0.00 -4.04
N GLN A 187 10.09 -0.44 -4.41
CA GLN A 187 10.46 -0.66 -5.80
C GLN A 187 10.58 -2.16 -6.02
N TRP A 188 10.12 -2.62 -7.17
CA TRP A 188 10.41 -3.96 -7.67
C TRP A 188 11.92 -4.20 -7.73
N TYR A 189 12.38 -5.27 -7.10
CA TYR A 189 13.79 -5.64 -7.09
C TYR A 189 14.07 -6.86 -7.98
N GLY A 190 13.17 -7.84 -7.99
CA GLY A 190 13.40 -9.10 -8.68
C GLY A 190 12.29 -10.14 -8.46
N PRO A 191 12.46 -11.34 -9.03
CA PRO A 191 11.50 -12.44 -8.86
C PRO A 191 11.40 -12.89 -7.40
N PHE A 192 10.30 -13.55 -7.04
CA PHE A 192 10.08 -14.08 -5.69
C PHE A 192 11.20 -15.05 -5.30
N ARG A 193 11.86 -14.73 -4.19
CA ARG A 193 12.88 -15.58 -3.55
C ARG A 193 12.53 -15.92 -2.12
N ASN A 194 11.28 -15.70 -1.69
CA ASN A 194 10.82 -15.94 -0.32
C ASN A 194 11.70 -15.28 0.77
N GLY A 195 12.42 -14.20 0.43
CA GLY A 195 13.38 -13.55 1.32
C GLY A 195 14.71 -14.28 1.53
N GLU A 196 15.03 -15.34 0.76
CA GLU A 196 16.28 -16.11 0.88
C GLU A 196 17.52 -15.30 0.46
N SER A 197 17.35 -14.32 -0.43
CA SER A 197 18.43 -13.41 -0.86
C SER A 197 18.20 -12.04 -0.22
N LEU A 198 19.02 -11.67 0.75
CA LEU A 198 18.94 -10.35 1.37
C LEU A 198 19.83 -9.38 0.60
N GLY A 199 19.24 -8.36 -0.04
CA GLY A 199 19.97 -7.28 -0.69
C GLY A 199 20.07 -6.07 0.23
N GLY A 200 21.29 -5.73 0.66
CA GLY A 200 21.61 -4.51 1.39
C GLY A 200 22.05 -3.41 0.44
N CYS A 201 21.13 -2.61 -0.12
CA CYS A 201 21.56 -1.45 -0.89
C CYS A 201 21.69 -0.24 0.04
N SER A 202 22.89 0.35 0.06
CA SER A 202 23.29 1.55 0.79
C SER A 202 22.17 2.56 0.94
N ILE A 203 21.90 2.95 2.19
CA ILE A 203 21.09 4.11 2.57
C ILE A 203 21.55 5.28 1.70
N ARG A 204 20.66 5.85 0.88
CA ARG A 204 20.95 7.10 0.15
C ARG A 204 21.08 8.23 1.18
N ASP A 205 21.91 9.23 0.89
CA ASP A 205 22.36 10.30 1.82
C ASP A 205 21.28 11.14 2.52
N THR A 206 19.99 10.87 2.30
CA THR A 206 18.86 11.49 3.03
C THR A 206 17.80 10.46 3.36
N ALA A 207 17.62 10.20 4.66
CA ALA A 207 16.52 9.40 5.19
C ALA A 207 15.18 9.99 4.72
N PHE A 208 14.26 9.14 4.26
CA PHE A 208 12.93 9.54 3.79
C PHE A 208 12.19 10.38 4.83
N ALA A 209 12.32 10.00 6.11
CA ALA A 209 11.72 10.69 7.25
C ALA A 209 12.12 12.17 7.33
N CYS A 210 13.28 12.52 6.78
CA CYS A 210 13.86 13.86 6.83
C CYS A 210 13.57 14.68 5.57
N THR A 211 12.85 14.12 4.59
CA THR A 211 12.37 14.89 3.44
C THR A 211 11.16 15.73 3.80
N GLU A 212 11.00 16.87 3.14
CA GLU A 212 9.91 17.80 3.45
C GLU A 212 8.55 17.13 3.27
N ALA A 213 7.67 17.33 4.27
CA ALA A 213 6.28 16.89 4.18
C ALA A 213 5.56 17.63 3.04
N LEU A 214 4.54 16.99 2.48
CA LEU A 214 3.66 17.61 1.49
C LEU A 214 3.07 18.94 2.02
N ASN A 215 2.98 19.96 1.18
CA ASN A 215 2.31 21.19 1.58
C ASN A 215 0.78 21.02 1.46
N SER A 216 0.01 21.51 2.44
CA SER A 216 -1.44 21.41 2.43
C SER A 216 -2.07 22.08 1.20
N SER A 217 -1.45 23.15 0.69
CA SER A 217 -1.93 23.88 -0.50
C SER A 217 -1.89 23.04 -1.77
N GLU A 218 -1.03 22.02 -1.85
CA GLU A 218 -0.92 21.11 -2.99
C GLU A 218 -2.06 20.09 -3.03
N VAL A 219 -2.76 19.89 -1.90
CA VAL A 219 -3.88 18.93 -1.77
C VAL A 219 -5.22 19.64 -1.61
N ALA A 220 -5.23 20.82 -1.01
CA ALA A 220 -6.44 21.60 -0.83
C ALA A 220 -7.05 22.04 -2.17
N GLY A 221 -8.38 21.98 -2.26
CA GLY A 221 -9.11 22.36 -3.47
C GLY A 221 -10.14 21.32 -3.89
N ILE A 222 -10.61 21.47 -5.13
CA ILE A 222 -11.62 20.62 -5.74
C ILE A 222 -10.92 19.63 -6.66
N TRP A 223 -11.23 18.36 -6.47
CA TRP A 223 -10.69 17.24 -7.23
C TRP A 223 -11.83 16.53 -7.94
N GLN A 224 -11.55 16.01 -9.13
CA GLN A 224 -12.48 15.15 -9.86
C GLN A 224 -11.78 13.86 -10.24
N GLY A 225 -12.44 12.73 -10.00
CA GLY A 225 -11.86 11.43 -10.32
C GLY A 225 -12.90 10.37 -10.58
N LEU A 226 -12.50 9.35 -11.34
CA LEU A 226 -13.28 8.14 -11.52
C LEU A 226 -13.04 7.22 -10.32
N SER A 227 -14.10 6.98 -9.54
CA SER A 227 -14.03 6.12 -8.37
C SER A 227 -14.41 4.68 -8.71
N SER A 228 -13.68 3.73 -8.14
CA SER A 228 -14.02 2.30 -8.13
C SER A 228 -14.23 1.85 -6.68
N VAL A 229 -15.21 0.98 -6.44
CA VAL A 229 -15.67 0.63 -5.09
C VAL A 229 -15.85 -0.87 -4.91
N ALA A 230 -15.64 -1.34 -3.69
CA ALA A 230 -15.97 -2.67 -3.21
C ALA A 230 -16.86 -2.52 -1.97
N ILE A 231 -17.99 -3.24 -1.92
CA ILE A 231 -19.05 -3.03 -0.92
C ILE A 231 -19.09 -4.24 0.02
N PHE A 232 -18.87 -4.00 1.31
CA PHE A 232 -18.80 -5.02 2.35
C PHE A 232 -20.04 -5.00 3.27
N HIS A 233 -20.87 -3.96 3.20
CA HIS A 233 -22.10 -3.87 3.98
C HIS A 233 -23.09 -5.01 3.65
N ASN A 234 -23.54 -5.75 4.66
CA ASN A 234 -24.48 -6.89 4.54
C ASN A 234 -24.03 -8.02 3.59
N SER A 235 -22.77 -8.09 3.17
CA SER A 235 -22.33 -9.17 2.29
C SER A 235 -22.16 -10.45 3.09
N GLN A 236 -23.10 -11.39 2.97
CA GLN A 236 -22.93 -12.75 3.49
C GLN A 236 -21.85 -13.55 2.73
N GLU A 237 -21.32 -13.04 1.60
CA GLU A 237 -20.68 -13.93 0.64
C GLU A 237 -19.17 -13.80 0.42
N LYS A 238 -18.48 -12.64 0.48
CA LYS A 238 -17.01 -12.59 0.25
C LYS A 238 -16.30 -11.44 0.95
N ASN A 239 -15.30 -11.78 1.76
CA ASN A 239 -14.34 -10.84 2.36
C ASN A 239 -13.25 -10.37 1.36
N ILE A 240 -13.25 -10.88 0.13
CA ILE A 240 -12.33 -10.52 -0.96
C ILE A 240 -13.18 -10.08 -2.16
N GLN A 241 -12.95 -8.86 -2.68
CA GLN A 241 -13.72 -8.30 -3.79
C GLN A 241 -12.83 -7.52 -4.75
N GLU A 242 -13.09 -7.63 -6.06
CA GLU A 242 -12.50 -6.72 -7.03
C GLU A 242 -13.21 -5.37 -6.98
N PHE A 243 -12.48 -4.26 -7.13
CA PHE A 243 -13.10 -2.95 -7.25
C PHE A 243 -13.91 -2.86 -8.54
N VAL A 244 -15.18 -2.50 -8.41
CA VAL A 244 -16.06 -2.25 -9.55
C VAL A 244 -16.10 -0.74 -9.82
N GLN A 245 -15.93 -0.36 -11.09
CA GLN A 245 -16.05 1.04 -11.49
C GLN A 245 -17.44 1.57 -11.12
N ASN A 246 -17.47 2.71 -10.42
CA ASN A 246 -18.70 3.32 -9.93
C ASN A 246 -19.04 4.56 -10.79
N LYS A 247 -18.67 5.74 -10.29
CA LYS A 247 -19.01 7.02 -10.91
C LYS A 247 -17.89 8.01 -10.74
N THR A 248 -17.88 9.01 -11.61
CA THR A 248 -17.07 10.21 -11.41
C THR A 248 -17.59 10.96 -10.18
N GLN A 249 -16.69 11.34 -9.29
CA GLN A 249 -17.00 12.09 -8.07
C GLN A 249 -16.16 13.35 -8.01
N ASN A 250 -16.76 14.42 -7.49
CA ASN A 250 -16.04 15.61 -7.10
C ASN A 250 -15.78 15.52 -5.59
N LEU A 251 -14.56 15.80 -5.18
CA LEU A 251 -14.14 15.84 -3.79
C LEU A 251 -13.57 17.21 -3.46
N THR A 252 -13.94 17.75 -2.32
CA THR A 252 -13.35 18.98 -1.80
C THR A 252 -12.47 18.62 -0.61
N ARG A 253 -11.21 19.05 -0.65
CA ARG A 253 -10.27 18.96 0.46
C ARG A 253 -9.97 20.35 0.97
N ASP A 254 -10.18 20.57 2.26
CA ASP A 254 -9.92 21.85 2.93
C ASP A 254 -8.45 21.99 3.40
N GLY A 255 -7.69 20.90 3.39
CA GLY A 255 -6.30 20.83 3.85
C GLY A 255 -6.13 20.82 5.38
N SER A 256 -7.20 21.00 6.16
CA SER A 256 -7.11 21.24 7.60
C SER A 256 -7.04 19.95 8.43
N ASN A 257 -7.61 18.86 7.92
CA ASN A 257 -7.70 17.56 8.59
C ASN A 257 -6.77 16.51 7.97
N LEU A 258 -5.72 16.96 7.27
CA LEU A 258 -4.75 16.10 6.62
C LEU A 258 -3.52 15.92 7.50
N VAL A 259 -3.09 14.68 7.64
CA VAL A 259 -1.74 14.36 8.09
C VAL A 259 -0.87 14.31 6.85
N LEU A 260 -0.03 15.33 6.70
CA LEU A 260 0.84 15.49 5.55
C LEU A 260 2.14 14.73 5.81
N LEU A 261 2.52 13.88 4.86
CA LEU A 261 3.64 12.96 4.98
C LEU A 261 4.68 13.28 3.92
N PRO A 262 5.95 12.85 4.11
CA PRO A 262 6.97 13.01 3.10
C PRO A 262 6.63 12.29 1.79
N ARG A 263 7.31 12.67 0.71
CA ARG A 263 7.13 12.14 -0.65
C ARG A 263 5.71 12.22 -1.20
N LYS A 264 5.09 13.38 -0.95
CA LYS A 264 3.81 13.75 -1.56
C LYS A 264 2.67 12.81 -1.17
N LEU A 265 2.73 12.30 0.06
CA LEU A 265 1.73 11.42 0.66
C LEU A 265 0.90 12.19 1.68
N TRP A 266 -0.33 11.74 1.90
CA TRP A 266 -1.15 12.19 3.02
C TRP A 266 -2.05 11.06 3.50
N CYS A 267 -2.55 11.24 4.71
CA CYS A 267 -3.71 10.50 5.17
C CYS A 267 -4.65 11.39 5.96
N SER A 268 -5.86 10.91 6.18
CA SER A 268 -6.87 11.58 6.99
C SER A 268 -7.78 10.55 7.64
N MET A 269 -8.43 10.98 8.73
CA MET A 269 -9.51 10.26 9.36
C MET A 269 -10.55 11.31 9.76
N LYS A 270 -11.76 11.18 9.23
CA LYS A 270 -12.85 12.14 9.48
C LYS A 270 -14.15 11.42 9.78
N GLU A 271 -14.95 12.03 10.64
CA GLU A 271 -16.33 11.64 10.87
C GLU A 271 -17.24 12.58 10.08
N ASP A 272 -18.11 12.04 9.24
CA ASP A 272 -19.11 12.80 8.48
C ASP A 272 -20.44 12.04 8.47
N LYS A 273 -21.54 12.71 8.82
CA LYS A 273 -22.91 12.15 8.82
C LYS A 273 -23.05 10.78 9.53
N GLY A 274 -22.28 10.56 10.59
CA GLY A 274 -22.29 9.31 11.37
C GLY A 274 -21.48 8.17 10.74
N GLU A 275 -20.72 8.43 9.68
CA GLU A 275 -19.75 7.52 9.10
C GLU A 275 -18.34 7.97 9.42
N THR A 276 -17.42 7.01 9.56
CA THR A 276 -15.99 7.30 9.67
C THR A 276 -15.31 6.98 8.34
N HIS A 277 -14.59 7.96 7.79
CA HIS A 277 -13.80 7.82 6.57
C HIS A 277 -12.31 7.88 6.91
N CYS A 278 -11.60 6.81 6.58
CA CYS A 278 -10.15 6.74 6.65
C CYS A 278 -9.62 6.79 5.21
N GLU A 279 -8.93 7.85 4.84
CA GLU A 279 -8.45 8.08 3.48
C GLU A 279 -6.93 8.25 3.47
N VAL A 280 -6.28 7.67 2.47
CA VAL A 280 -4.89 7.95 2.14
C VAL A 280 -4.80 8.44 0.70
N GLY A 281 -3.71 9.13 0.38
CA GLY A 281 -3.44 9.45 -1.01
C GLY A 281 -1.98 9.74 -1.31
N TRP A 282 -1.71 9.74 -2.62
CA TRP A 282 -0.41 9.99 -3.21
C TRP A 282 -0.53 10.92 -4.40
N LEU A 283 0.13 12.07 -4.33
CA LEU A 283 0.23 13.05 -5.39
C LEU A 283 1.45 12.65 -6.23
N PHE A 284 1.19 11.87 -7.27
CA PHE A 284 2.23 11.29 -8.12
C PHE A 284 2.70 12.25 -9.22
N SER A 285 1.91 13.29 -9.51
CA SER A 285 2.32 14.42 -10.35
C SER A 285 1.49 15.66 -10.00
N GLU A 286 1.93 16.83 -10.45
CA GLU A 286 1.22 18.09 -10.19
C GLU A 286 -0.25 17.98 -10.61
N GLY A 287 -1.16 18.30 -9.69
CA GLY A 287 -2.60 18.23 -9.91
C GLY A 287 -3.15 16.82 -10.16
N ASN A 288 -2.41 15.74 -9.88
CA ASN A 288 -2.90 14.37 -10.07
C ASN A 288 -2.59 13.47 -8.87
N ALA A 289 -3.63 12.81 -8.37
CA ALA A 289 -3.60 12.00 -7.16
C ALA A 289 -4.18 10.60 -7.38
N ILE A 290 -3.69 9.62 -6.63
CA ILE A 290 -4.42 8.39 -6.35
C ILE A 290 -4.85 8.43 -4.89
N THR A 291 -6.08 8.03 -4.62
CA THR A 291 -6.61 7.92 -3.26
C THR A 291 -7.21 6.56 -3.01
N SER A 292 -7.17 6.14 -1.75
CA SER A 292 -7.89 4.97 -1.28
C SER A 292 -8.56 5.28 0.05
N LYS A 293 -9.79 4.85 0.23
CA LYS A 293 -10.64 5.23 1.35
C LYS A 293 -11.44 4.04 1.86
N CYS A 294 -11.39 3.80 3.17
CA CYS A 294 -12.29 2.90 3.88
C CYS A 294 -13.40 3.72 4.54
N THR A 295 -14.66 3.32 4.35
CA THR A 295 -15.83 3.93 4.99
C THR A 295 -16.45 2.96 5.97
N PHE A 296 -16.60 3.38 7.22
CA PHE A 296 -17.23 2.62 8.30
C PHE A 296 -18.55 3.26 8.73
N SER A 297 -19.52 2.43 9.11
CA SER A 297 -20.79 2.86 9.69
C SER A 297 -20.59 3.41 11.11
N SER A 298 -21.65 4.00 11.68
CA SER A 298 -21.68 4.46 13.08
C SER A 298 -21.45 3.34 14.10
N ASN A 299 -21.62 2.08 13.68
CA ASN A 299 -21.42 0.89 14.50
C ASN A 299 -20.03 0.27 14.29
N ALA A 300 -19.11 1.00 13.63
CA ALA A 300 -17.78 0.55 13.28
C ALA A 300 -17.71 -0.67 12.34
N GLU A 301 -18.75 -0.89 11.55
CA GLU A 301 -18.76 -1.93 10.52
C GLU A 301 -18.28 -1.36 9.19
N LEU A 302 -17.40 -2.09 8.49
CA LEU A 302 -16.91 -1.67 7.18
C LEU A 302 -18.05 -1.69 6.16
N LYS A 303 -18.33 -0.55 5.54
CA LYS A 303 -19.36 -0.42 4.51
C LYS A 303 -18.80 -0.65 3.12
N GLU A 304 -17.74 0.08 2.81
CA GLU A 304 -17.13 0.09 1.49
C GLU A 304 -15.65 0.45 1.58
N ILE A 305 -14.93 0.02 0.56
CA ILE A 305 -13.60 0.52 0.23
C ILE A 305 -13.72 1.16 -1.15
N ALA A 306 -13.14 2.35 -1.31
CA ALA A 306 -13.08 3.06 -2.58
C ALA A 306 -11.63 3.37 -2.95
N THR A 307 -11.35 3.40 -4.25
CA THR A 307 -10.10 3.90 -4.82
C THR A 307 -10.43 4.84 -5.98
N SER A 308 -9.66 5.91 -6.13
CA SER A 308 -9.89 6.89 -7.18
C SER A 308 -8.58 7.39 -7.75
N ARG A 309 -8.58 7.63 -9.07
CA ARG A 309 -7.58 8.47 -9.71
C ARG A 309 -8.21 9.83 -9.96
N GLU A 310 -7.59 10.86 -9.42
CA GLU A 310 -8.16 12.19 -9.31
C GLU A 310 -7.25 13.22 -9.98
N THR A 311 -7.87 14.24 -10.56
CA THR A 311 -7.22 15.41 -11.13
C THR A 311 -7.78 16.66 -10.45
N ALA A 312 -6.90 17.59 -10.06
CA ALA A 312 -7.28 18.87 -9.49
C ALA A 312 -8.00 19.71 -10.54
N LEU A 313 -9.12 20.30 -10.17
CA LEU A 313 -9.82 21.26 -11.01
C LEU A 313 -9.21 22.66 -10.83
N PRO A 314 -9.14 23.48 -11.89
CA PRO A 314 -8.73 24.87 -11.77
C PRO A 314 -9.62 25.60 -10.75
N GLN A 315 -8.98 26.38 -9.87
CA GLN A 315 -9.69 27.28 -8.95
C GLN A 315 -10.16 28.54 -9.67
#